data_AF-A0AA37T8Y6-F1
#
_entry.id   AF-A0AA37T8Y6-F1
#
_cell.length_a   1.000
_cell.length_b   1.000
_cell.length_c   1.000
_cell.angle_alpha   90.00
_cell.angle_beta   90.00
_cell.angle_gamma   90.00
#
_symmetry.space_group_name_H-M   'P 1'
#
loop_
_entity.id
_entity.type
_entity.pdbx_description
1 polymer ?
#
loop_
_entity_poly.entity_id
_entity_poly.type
_entity_poly.pdbx_seq_one_letter_code
_entity_poly.pdbx_strand_id
1 'polypeptide(L)'
;MPLCSRCLRPTLIIGTLALAASGYAGGSAWAMLSDTVRIVLQKGRHYTPTDLYLRRGDTITLRNGDESLTHHAFIEADRFSFDAGDQEPGTETRLTLKEPGDFVIQCGIHPKMKLTIHVD
;
A
#
# COMPACT_ATOMS: atom_id res chain seq x y z
N MET A 1 -31.03 -61.59 65.84
CA MET A 1 -31.71 -61.89 64.55
C MET A 1 -31.09 -61.01 63.47
N PRO A 2 -30.92 -61.50 62.23
CA PRO A 2 -29.69 -62.11 61.72
C PRO A 2 -28.91 -61.25 60.72
N LEU A 3 -27.72 -61.74 60.34
CA LEU A 3 -26.87 -61.23 59.27
C LEU A 3 -27.58 -61.22 57.91
N CYS A 4 -27.26 -60.23 57.07
CA CYS A 4 -27.38 -60.37 55.63
C CYS A 4 -26.14 -59.83 54.93
N SER A 5 -25.35 -60.76 54.39
CA SER A 5 -24.20 -60.53 53.52
C SER A 5 -24.64 -60.17 52.10
N ARG A 6 -23.71 -59.54 51.37
CA ARG A 6 -23.54 -59.46 49.89
C ARG A 6 -23.73 -58.04 49.35
N CYS A 7 -22.72 -57.49 48.70
CA CYS A 7 -22.44 -57.75 47.29
C CYS A 7 -21.15 -57.04 46.85
N LEU A 8 -20.56 -57.60 45.82
CA LEU A 8 -19.24 -57.31 45.26
C LEU A 8 -19.21 -56.07 44.33
N ARG A 9 -17.98 -55.58 44.12
CA ARG A 9 -17.41 -54.93 42.91
C ARG A 9 -17.78 -53.46 42.65
N PRO A 10 -17.03 -52.73 41.78
CA PRO A 10 -15.61 -52.82 41.39
C PRO A 10 -14.89 -51.45 41.52
N THR A 11 -13.57 -51.47 41.38
CA THR A 11 -12.68 -50.31 41.20
C THR A 11 -13.12 -49.37 40.07
N LEU A 12 -13.05 -48.06 40.30
CA LEU A 12 -12.84 -47.05 39.25
C LEU A 12 -11.96 -45.94 39.82
N ILE A 13 -10.67 -45.99 39.49
CA ILE A 13 -9.73 -44.89 39.71
C ILE A 13 -10.12 -43.81 38.69
N ILE A 14 -10.72 -42.73 39.17
CA ILE A 14 -10.95 -41.51 38.40
C ILE A 14 -9.61 -40.77 38.36
N GLY A 15 -8.78 -41.08 37.35
CA GLY A 15 -7.52 -40.39 37.09
C GLY A 15 -7.72 -39.32 36.02
N THR A 16 -7.75 -38.08 36.46
CA THR A 16 -7.96 -36.84 35.70
C THR A 16 -7.21 -36.77 34.36
N LEU A 17 -7.98 -36.60 33.27
CA LEU A 17 -7.45 -36.17 31.97
C LEU A 17 -7.08 -34.69 32.08
N ALA A 18 -5.78 -34.37 32.17
CA ALA A 18 -5.31 -32.99 32.08
C ALA A 18 -5.52 -32.49 30.64
N LEU A 19 -6.53 -31.65 30.42
CA LEU A 19 -6.67 -30.89 29.19
C LEU A 19 -5.53 -29.88 29.12
N ALA A 20 -4.53 -30.17 28.28
CA ALA A 20 -3.60 -29.16 27.81
C ALA A 20 -4.39 -28.19 26.92
N ALA A 21 -4.74 -27.02 27.47
CA ALA A 21 -5.27 -25.91 26.69
C ALA A 21 -4.12 -25.35 25.81
N SER A 22 -3.98 -25.87 24.60
CA SER A 22 -3.18 -25.26 23.56
C SER A 22 -3.81 -23.92 23.20
N GLY A 23 -3.24 -22.84 23.76
CA GLY A 23 -3.62 -21.47 23.41
C GLY A 23 -3.37 -21.24 21.93
N TYR A 24 -4.46 -21.02 21.17
CA TYR A 24 -4.36 -20.46 19.83
C TYR A 24 -3.87 -19.02 19.98
N ALA A 25 -2.57 -18.81 19.76
CA ALA A 25 -2.02 -17.50 19.49
C ALA A 25 -2.61 -17.04 18.14
N GLY A 26 -3.75 -16.35 18.20
CA GLY A 26 -4.31 -15.65 17.05
C GLY A 26 -3.35 -14.54 16.62
N GLY A 27 -2.43 -14.86 15.72
CA GLY A 27 -1.62 -13.86 15.04
C GLY A 27 -2.54 -12.97 14.21
N SER A 28 -2.61 -11.70 14.55
CA SER A 28 -3.24 -10.70 13.69
C SER A 28 -2.45 -10.65 12.37
N ALA A 29 -3.04 -11.22 11.31
CA ALA A 29 -2.52 -11.06 9.96
C ALA A 29 -2.67 -9.59 9.57
N TRP A 30 -1.58 -8.83 9.63
CA TRP A 30 -1.52 -7.51 9.01
C TRP A 30 -1.49 -7.74 7.50
N ALA A 31 -2.63 -7.56 6.85
CA ALA A 31 -2.69 -7.54 5.40
C ALA A 31 -1.93 -6.29 4.92
N MET A 32 -0.73 -6.49 4.38
CA MET A 32 -0.04 -5.44 3.64
C MET A 32 -0.82 -5.20 2.35
N LEU A 33 -1.35 -4.00 2.19
CA LEU A 33 -1.97 -3.59 0.92
C LEU A 33 -0.84 -3.40 -0.10
N SER A 34 -0.97 -3.99 -1.29
CA SER A 34 0.02 -3.84 -2.36
C SER A 34 0.11 -2.38 -2.81
N ASP A 35 1.34 -1.94 -3.10
CA ASP A 35 1.58 -0.62 -3.71
C ASP A 35 0.83 -0.51 -5.05
N THR A 36 0.14 0.61 -5.24
CA THR A 36 -0.60 0.90 -6.47
C THR A 36 0.31 1.56 -7.50
N VAL A 37 0.16 1.15 -8.76
CA VAL A 37 0.74 1.87 -9.91
C VAL A 37 -0.34 2.69 -10.58
N ARG A 38 -0.16 4.03 -10.63
CA ARG A 38 -1.06 4.95 -11.32
C ARG A 38 -0.37 5.55 -12.54
N ILE A 39 -0.97 5.39 -13.71
CA ILE A 39 -0.54 6.10 -14.92
C ILE A 39 -1.14 7.51 -14.92
N VAL A 40 -0.29 8.50 -15.15
CA VAL A 40 -0.65 9.89 -15.41
C VAL A 40 -0.22 10.23 -16.82
N LEU A 41 -1.18 10.64 -17.64
CA LEU A 41 -0.92 11.04 -19.02
C LEU A 41 -0.51 12.51 -19.07
N GLN A 42 0.60 12.80 -19.75
CA GLN A 42 1.00 14.13 -20.17
C GLN A 42 0.55 14.30 -21.61
N LYS A 43 -0.41 15.19 -21.87
CA LYS A 43 -0.88 15.45 -23.23
C LYS A 43 -1.41 16.85 -23.38
N GLY A 44 -1.07 17.51 -24.48
CA GLY A 44 -1.57 18.85 -24.80
C GLY A 44 -1.27 19.87 -23.72
N ARG A 45 -0.12 19.74 -23.02
CA ARG A 45 0.28 20.60 -21.87
C ARG A 45 -0.59 20.43 -20.61
N HIS A 46 -1.20 19.26 -20.43
CA HIS A 46 -1.95 18.92 -19.22
C HIS A 46 -1.52 17.56 -18.68
N TYR A 47 -1.54 17.42 -17.35
CA TYR A 47 -1.57 16.11 -16.71
C TYR A 47 -3.01 15.60 -16.64
N THR A 48 -3.21 14.30 -16.82
CA THR A 48 -4.50 13.65 -16.60
C THR A 48 -4.30 12.35 -15.80
N PRO A 49 -4.93 12.22 -14.61
CA PRO A 49 -5.69 13.27 -13.89
C PRO A 49 -4.79 14.43 -13.40
N THR A 50 -5.40 15.50 -12.89
CA THR A 50 -4.70 16.67 -12.29
C THR A 50 -4.63 16.63 -10.76
N ASP A 51 -5.33 15.69 -10.14
CA ASP A 51 -5.45 15.53 -8.69
C ASP A 51 -5.49 14.04 -8.35
N LEU A 52 -4.68 13.59 -7.39
CA LEU A 52 -4.54 12.19 -7.01
C LEU A 52 -4.37 12.02 -5.51
N TYR A 53 -5.03 11.02 -4.95
CA TYR A 53 -4.84 10.55 -3.57
C TYR A 53 -4.15 9.19 -3.63
N LEU A 54 -3.00 9.09 -2.99
CA LEU A 54 -2.06 7.97 -3.06
C LEU A 54 -1.50 7.70 -1.65
N ARG A 55 -0.79 6.60 -1.51
CA ARG A 55 -0.09 6.23 -0.28
C ARG A 55 1.40 6.28 -0.45
N ARG A 56 2.13 6.48 0.64
CA ARG A 56 3.57 6.23 0.65
C ARG A 56 3.83 4.78 0.23
N GLY A 57 4.71 4.59 -0.75
CA GLY A 57 5.00 3.32 -1.41
C GLY A 57 4.42 3.22 -2.82
N ASP A 58 3.32 3.93 -3.09
CA ASP A 58 2.71 3.94 -4.42
C ASP A 58 3.67 4.51 -5.48
N THR A 59 3.47 4.10 -6.72
CA THR A 59 4.25 4.55 -7.87
C THR A 59 3.36 5.23 -8.90
N ILE A 60 3.78 6.41 -9.36
CA ILE A 60 3.21 7.11 -10.49
C ILE A 60 4.06 6.81 -11.72
N THR A 61 3.42 6.36 -12.80
CA THR A 61 4.04 6.33 -14.15
C THR A 61 3.57 7.56 -14.91
N LEU A 62 4.49 8.49 -15.13
CA LEU A 62 4.30 9.66 -15.97
C LEU A 62 4.56 9.25 -17.43
N ARG A 63 3.53 9.31 -18.27
CA ARG A 63 3.64 8.97 -19.69
C ARG A 63 3.47 10.21 -20.56
N ASN A 64 4.45 10.50 -21.40
CA ASN A 64 4.29 11.49 -22.46
C ASN A 64 3.46 10.89 -23.60
N GLY A 65 2.24 11.39 -23.77
CA GLY A 65 1.28 10.96 -24.79
C GLY A 65 1.10 11.94 -25.95
N ASP A 66 1.92 12.98 -26.01
CA ASP A 66 2.03 13.85 -27.19
C ASP A 66 2.88 13.19 -28.27
N GLU A 67 2.68 13.60 -29.53
CA GLU A 67 3.40 13.07 -30.70
C GLU A 67 4.68 13.86 -31.01
N SER A 68 4.77 15.10 -30.55
CA SER A 68 5.86 16.04 -30.89
C SER A 68 6.25 16.99 -29.77
N LEU A 69 5.62 16.89 -28.59
CA LEU A 69 5.85 17.81 -27.49
C LEU A 69 6.65 17.13 -26.38
N THR A 70 7.78 17.72 -26.00
CA THR A 70 8.58 17.31 -24.84
C THR A 70 7.98 17.86 -23.55
N HIS A 71 8.18 17.16 -22.43
CA HIS A 71 7.77 17.60 -21.09
C HIS A 71 8.89 17.39 -20.07
N HIS A 72 8.96 18.22 -19.02
CA HIS A 72 9.93 18.06 -17.93
C HIS A 72 9.22 18.03 -16.59
N ALA A 73 8.99 16.85 -16.01
CA ALA A 73 8.24 16.71 -14.77
C ALA A 73 9.16 16.76 -13.54
N PHE A 74 8.84 17.63 -12.58
CA PHE A 74 9.62 17.75 -11.34
C PHE A 74 8.74 18.12 -10.14
N ILE A 75 9.25 17.84 -8.93
CA ILE A 75 8.74 18.29 -7.64
C ILE A 75 9.86 19.06 -6.95
N GLU A 76 9.58 20.28 -6.53
CA GLU A 76 10.47 21.11 -5.72
C GLU A 76 9.84 21.30 -4.33
N ALA A 77 10.28 20.51 -3.35
CA ALA A 77 9.88 20.59 -1.96
C ALA A 77 11.02 20.12 -1.04
N ASP A 78 11.15 20.74 0.14
CA ASP A 78 12.25 20.49 1.08
C ASP A 78 12.39 19.03 1.50
N ARG A 79 11.25 18.34 1.68
CA ARG A 79 11.19 16.97 2.20
C ARG A 79 11.27 15.91 1.11
N PHE A 80 10.87 16.24 -0.12
CA PHE A 80 10.79 15.29 -1.22
C PHE A 80 10.94 16.03 -2.55
N SER A 81 12.09 15.85 -3.18
CA SER A 81 12.36 16.35 -4.53
C SER A 81 12.31 15.21 -5.54
N PHE A 82 11.84 15.52 -6.74
CA PHE A 82 11.86 14.62 -7.87
C PHE A 82 12.17 15.41 -9.14
N ASP A 83 12.94 14.84 -10.05
CA ASP A 83 13.17 15.42 -11.37
C ASP A 83 13.29 14.28 -12.39
N ALA A 84 12.40 14.26 -13.38
CA ALA A 84 12.40 13.32 -14.49
C ALA A 84 13.37 13.72 -15.63
N GLY A 85 13.81 14.97 -15.65
CA GLY A 85 14.42 15.61 -16.82
C GLY A 85 13.44 15.76 -17.97
N ASP A 86 13.99 16.01 -19.16
CA ASP A 86 13.23 16.06 -20.41
C ASP A 86 12.68 14.67 -20.78
N GLN A 87 11.39 14.62 -21.09
CA GLN A 87 10.64 13.44 -21.47
C GLN A 87 10.16 13.62 -22.91
N GLU A 88 10.82 12.91 -23.82
CA GLU A 88 10.45 12.90 -25.24
C GLU A 88 9.06 12.28 -25.47
N PRO A 89 8.40 12.61 -26.60
CA PRO A 89 7.16 11.96 -27.03
C PRO A 89 7.18 10.44 -26.88
N GLY A 90 6.14 9.87 -26.26
CA GLY A 90 5.99 8.42 -26.07
C GLY A 90 6.77 7.80 -24.92
N THR A 91 7.61 8.56 -24.21
CA THR A 91 8.40 8.03 -23.09
C THR A 91 7.59 7.89 -21.80
N GLU A 92 8.07 7.03 -20.89
CA GLU A 92 7.51 6.83 -19.55
C GLU A 92 8.59 6.98 -18.48
N THR A 93 8.26 7.70 -17.40
CA THR A 93 9.10 7.84 -16.21
C THR A 93 8.33 7.40 -14.97
N ARG A 94 8.99 6.74 -14.02
CA ARG A 94 8.38 6.27 -12.77
C ARG A 94 8.84 7.08 -11.57
N LEU A 95 7.89 7.46 -10.72
CA LEU A 95 8.07 8.15 -9.45
C LEU A 95 7.47 7.30 -8.33
N THR A 96 8.30 6.82 -7.40
CA THR A 96 7.82 6.17 -6.17
C THR A 96 7.72 7.19 -5.05
N LEU A 97 6.57 7.22 -4.37
CA LEU A 97 6.25 8.19 -3.33
C LEU A 97 6.82 7.73 -1.99
N LYS A 98 7.84 8.44 -1.50
CA LYS A 98 8.59 8.03 -0.29
C LYS A 98 8.21 8.81 0.97
N GLU A 99 7.61 9.98 0.80
CA GLU A 99 7.23 10.87 1.89
C GLU A 99 5.72 11.11 1.86
N PRO A 100 5.04 11.10 3.02
CA PRO A 100 3.67 11.56 3.11
C PRO A 100 3.61 13.09 3.03
N GLY A 101 2.50 13.61 2.52
CA GLY A 101 2.23 15.03 2.36
C GLY A 101 1.63 15.38 1.01
N ASP A 102 1.39 16.68 0.83
CA ASP A 102 0.88 17.24 -0.41
C ASP A 102 2.05 17.74 -1.26
N PHE A 103 2.11 17.30 -2.51
CA PHE A 103 3.14 17.71 -3.46
C PHE A 103 2.51 18.14 -4.78
N VAL A 104 3.22 19.03 -5.49
CA VAL A 104 2.82 19.45 -6.83
C VAL A 104 3.89 19.03 -7.81
N ILE A 105 3.52 18.17 -8.76
CA ILE A 105 4.34 17.88 -9.93
C ILE A 105 4.10 19.00 -10.95
N GLN A 106 5.19 19.64 -11.38
CA GLN A 106 5.18 20.74 -12.34
C GLN A 106 5.88 20.33 -13.63
N CYS A 107 5.55 21.02 -14.73
CA CYS A 107 6.31 20.94 -15.97
C CYS A 107 7.27 22.14 -16.12
N GLY A 108 8.58 21.91 -16.20
CA GLY A 108 9.60 22.97 -16.26
C GLY A 108 9.50 23.89 -17.48
N ILE A 109 9.07 23.34 -18.61
CA ILE A 109 8.90 24.06 -19.88
C ILE A 109 7.45 24.51 -20.15
N HIS A 110 6.50 24.09 -19.31
CA HIS A 110 5.08 24.45 -19.41
C HIS A 110 4.52 24.85 -18.03
N PRO A 111 4.76 26.10 -17.55
CA PRO A 111 4.52 26.47 -16.14
C PRO A 111 3.06 26.35 -15.63
N LYS A 112 2.09 26.26 -16.54
CA LYS A 112 0.66 26.07 -16.21
C LYS A 112 0.26 24.60 -16.04
N MET A 113 1.11 23.67 -16.45
CA MET A 113 0.86 22.23 -16.38
C MET A 113 1.26 21.73 -14.99
N LYS A 114 0.27 21.35 -14.18
CA LYS A 114 0.45 20.93 -12.79
C LYS A 114 -0.42 19.74 -12.44
N LEU A 115 0.09 18.88 -11.58
CA LEU A 115 -0.61 17.76 -10.96
C LEU A 115 -0.41 17.86 -9.44
N THR A 116 -1.51 17.90 -8.69
CA THR A 116 -1.49 17.80 -7.23
C THR A 116 -1.56 16.34 -6.82
N ILE A 117 -0.69 15.92 -5.92
CA ILE A 117 -0.74 14.60 -5.30
C ILE A 117 -0.82 14.73 -3.79
N HIS A 118 -1.71 13.95 -3.19
CA HIS A 118 -1.92 13.82 -1.76
C HIS A 118 -1.41 12.43 -1.35
N VAL A 119 -0.44 12.38 -0.43
CA VAL A 119 0.23 11.14 -0.04
C VAL A 119 0.03 10.87 1.44
N ASP A 120 -0.67 9.79 1.77
CA ASP A 120 -0.89 9.33 3.16
C ASP A 120 0.21 8.34 3.62
#